data_AF-A0A7J5WTY0-F1
#
_entry.id   AF-A0A7J5WTY0-F1
#
_cell.length_a   1.000
_cell.length_b   1.000
_cell.length_c   1.000
_cell.angle_alpha   90.00
_cell.angle_beta   90.00
_cell.angle_gamma   90.00
#
_symmetry.space_group_name_H-M   'P 1'
#
loop_
_entity.id
_entity.type
_entity.pdbx_description
1 polymer ?
#
loop_
_entity_poly.entity_id
_entity_poly.type
_entity_poly.pdbx_seq_one_letter_code
_entity_poly.pdbx_strand_id
1 'polypeptide(L)'
;MWQGHPDEAEEILSGFSPGDLDEGELLLWGNLRIGNAFWALGDADRADEILQMLRTRDMRPALVPIVTGIASACALFENRIGEAISLSDSVFAEKRKLPWAIEWAVFGGSLARAVAGCGNEVEALAAHSREVEVDGLLRFPTGFGEILALTLTGRLDDADAAAGRFMTAAQTAQYLGWAMSEILVAAVELSRGACVSVTRRMEQTLAILDSGKFSESWNFPAHIFLIQALSALGQADRAAEVLEKARARYGKHVAIFGPMLDIAEAWQSAAAGTISRAVALVHRTAEEARESGQFAVEAEALHSAARFGDAGVAERLTELAGLVDGPLAPLYARHATALAAGDAVELDLCSADLEALGVRLSAADAAAQASVLHDAAGARSATVASAASANRLASECGGLRTPALIAAAQPLPLTAREREIANLVAAGLSNKEIAQRLTVSVRTVEGHLYRASTKLDVTDREGIARLLLKAGDRDPDMRSPHRRRPD
;
A
#
# COMPACT_ATOMS: atom_id res chain seq x y z
N MET A 1 -9.51 12.80 24.24
CA MET A 1 -9.14 11.99 23.06
C MET A 1 -7.94 12.58 22.31
N TRP A 2 -8.08 13.75 21.69
CA TRP A 2 -7.11 14.27 20.71
C TRP A 2 -5.76 14.79 21.23
N GLN A 3 -5.60 14.87 22.55
CA GLN A 3 -4.36 15.30 23.21
C GLN A 3 -3.40 14.13 23.54
N GLY A 4 -3.73 12.88 23.15
CA GLY A 4 -2.87 11.71 23.45
C GLY A 4 -3.10 11.09 24.84
N HIS A 5 -4.26 11.34 25.44
CA HIS A 5 -4.65 10.81 26.76
C HIS A 5 -5.94 9.97 26.66
N PRO A 6 -5.91 8.80 25.99
CA PRO A 6 -7.10 7.98 25.80
C PRO A 6 -7.60 7.34 27.09
N ASP A 7 -6.69 6.94 27.98
CA ASP A 7 -7.02 6.35 29.29
C ASP A 7 -7.78 7.35 30.19
N GLU A 8 -7.26 8.57 30.30
CA GLU A 8 -7.89 9.66 31.09
C GLU A 8 -9.24 10.07 30.50
N ALA A 9 -9.34 10.12 29.16
CA ALA A 9 -10.60 10.38 28.50
C ALA A 9 -11.64 9.29 28.80
N GLU A 10 -11.24 8.02 28.82
CA GLU A 10 -12.14 6.93 29.18
C GLU A 10 -12.56 6.99 30.65
N GLU A 11 -11.64 7.32 31.57
CA GLU A 11 -11.95 7.51 32.98
C GLU A 11 -13.04 8.58 33.17
N ILE A 12 -12.87 9.75 32.55
CA ILE A 12 -13.85 10.84 32.59
C ILE A 12 -15.18 10.42 31.97
N LEU A 13 -15.17 9.86 30.75
CA LEU A 13 -16.38 9.50 30.02
C LEU A 13 -17.16 8.36 30.70
N SER A 14 -16.46 7.44 31.37
CA SER A 14 -17.08 6.34 32.12
C SER A 14 -17.83 6.80 33.38
N GLY A 15 -17.57 8.02 33.88
CA GLY A 15 -18.26 8.60 35.03
C GLY A 15 -19.68 9.08 34.74
N PHE A 16 -20.09 9.16 33.47
CA PHE A 16 -21.44 9.55 33.08
C PHE A 16 -22.34 8.34 32.87
N SER A 17 -23.54 8.39 33.44
CA SER A 17 -24.58 7.36 33.26
C SER A 17 -25.46 7.71 32.06
N PRO A 18 -25.52 6.89 30.99
CA PRO A 18 -26.28 7.21 29.77
C PRO A 18 -27.79 7.45 30.01
N GLY A 19 -28.34 6.86 31.07
CA GLY A 19 -29.74 7.05 31.45
C GLY A 19 -30.08 8.46 31.97
N ASP A 20 -29.07 9.20 32.45
CA ASP A 20 -29.23 10.51 33.07
C ASP A 20 -29.01 11.67 32.08
N LEU A 21 -28.55 11.37 30.87
CA LEU A 21 -28.23 12.35 29.82
C LEU A 21 -29.46 12.65 28.96
N ASP A 22 -29.61 13.91 28.55
CA ASP A 22 -30.55 14.25 27.47
C ASP A 22 -30.05 13.71 26.12
N GLU A 23 -30.88 13.77 25.07
CA GLU A 23 -30.50 13.21 23.76
C GLU A 23 -29.24 13.85 23.15
N GLY A 24 -29.02 15.15 23.37
CA GLY A 24 -27.86 15.86 22.83
C GLY A 24 -26.59 15.52 23.60
N GLU A 25 -26.68 15.47 24.93
CA GLU A 25 -25.61 15.04 25.82
C GLU A 25 -25.25 13.57 25.56
N LEU A 26 -26.24 12.69 25.40
CA LEU A 26 -26.06 11.28 25.10
C LEU A 26 -25.32 11.08 23.77
N LEU A 27 -25.67 11.86 22.73
CA LEU A 27 -24.95 11.82 21.46
C LEU A 27 -23.52 12.31 21.58
N LEU A 28 -23.29 13.42 22.27
CA LEU A 28 -21.94 13.95 22.48
C LEU A 28 -21.07 12.94 23.24
N TRP A 29 -21.59 12.40 24.33
CA TRP A 29 -20.95 11.36 25.13
C TRP A 29 -20.65 10.12 24.29
N GLY A 30 -21.65 9.62 23.56
CA GLY A 30 -21.55 8.41 22.75
C GLY A 30 -20.54 8.57 21.62
N ASN A 31 -20.59 9.69 20.91
CA ASN A 31 -19.63 10.04 19.85
C ASN A 31 -18.19 10.08 20.37
N LEU A 32 -17.96 10.76 21.49
CA LEU A 32 -16.61 10.85 22.09
C LEU A 32 -16.14 9.49 22.62
N ARG A 33 -17.01 8.71 23.24
CA ARG A 33 -16.63 7.42 23.83
C ARG A 33 -16.40 6.35 22.77
N ILE A 34 -17.23 6.29 21.73
CA ILE A 34 -16.98 5.44 20.54
C ILE A 34 -15.64 5.81 19.94
N GLY A 35 -15.37 7.10 19.71
CA GLY A 35 -14.11 7.47 19.07
C GLY A 35 -12.87 7.18 19.91
N ASN A 36 -13.00 7.25 21.25
CA ASN A 36 -11.93 6.92 22.17
C ASN A 36 -11.68 5.41 22.22
N ALA A 37 -12.75 4.62 22.39
CA ALA A 37 -12.66 3.17 22.42
C ALA A 37 -12.15 2.61 21.09
N PHE A 38 -12.77 3.01 19.97
CA PHE A 38 -12.47 2.47 18.65
C PHE A 38 -11.09 2.92 18.17
N TRP A 39 -10.88 4.22 17.95
CA TRP A 39 -9.67 4.68 17.26
C TRP A 39 -8.49 4.88 18.21
N ALA A 40 -8.74 5.31 19.45
CA ALA A 40 -7.67 5.66 20.38
C ALA A 40 -7.15 4.46 21.18
N LEU A 41 -8.04 3.59 21.66
CA LEU A 41 -7.70 2.40 22.47
C LEU A 41 -7.68 1.09 21.66
N GLY A 42 -8.18 1.08 20.42
CA GLY A 42 -8.25 -0.12 19.59
C GLY A 42 -9.32 -1.14 20.02
N ASP A 43 -10.21 -0.77 20.94
CA ASP A 43 -11.28 -1.58 21.52
C ASP A 43 -12.57 -1.45 20.69
N ALA A 44 -12.57 -2.08 19.52
CA ALA A 44 -13.70 -2.05 18.58
C ALA A 44 -14.97 -2.67 19.17
N ASP A 45 -14.85 -3.71 20.01
CA ASP A 45 -16.01 -4.39 20.59
C ASP A 45 -16.74 -3.49 21.59
N ARG A 46 -16.01 -2.75 22.45
CA ARG A 46 -16.62 -1.74 23.30
C ARG A 46 -17.29 -0.62 22.51
N ALA A 47 -16.67 -0.18 21.42
CA ALA A 47 -17.25 0.84 20.56
C ALA A 47 -18.57 0.37 19.92
N ASP A 48 -18.62 -0.89 19.47
CA ASP A 48 -19.84 -1.52 18.94
C ASP A 48 -20.95 -1.60 19.99
N GLU A 49 -20.63 -1.94 21.25
CA GLU A 49 -21.61 -1.95 22.34
C GLU A 49 -22.25 -0.57 22.54
N ILE A 50 -21.44 0.49 22.54
CA ILE A 50 -21.92 1.87 22.69
C ILE A 50 -22.75 2.28 21.47
N LEU A 51 -22.27 1.97 20.26
CA LEU A 51 -22.97 2.27 19.01
C LEU A 51 -24.34 1.58 18.95
N GLN A 52 -24.40 0.31 19.36
CA GLN A 52 -25.65 -0.45 19.41
C GLN A 52 -26.62 0.11 20.45
N MET A 53 -26.12 0.58 21.60
CA MET A 53 -26.95 1.28 22.58
C MET A 53 -27.55 2.57 21.99
N LEU A 54 -26.75 3.38 21.29
CA LEU A 54 -27.26 4.60 20.65
C LEU A 54 -28.30 4.29 19.56
N ARG A 55 -28.09 3.23 18.76
CA ARG A 55 -29.02 2.79 17.70
C ARG A 55 -30.37 2.30 18.22
N THR A 56 -30.41 1.77 19.43
CA THR A 56 -31.64 1.24 20.05
C THR A 56 -32.38 2.26 20.91
N ARG A 57 -31.78 3.42 21.16
CA ARG A 57 -32.39 4.51 21.91
C ARG A 57 -33.45 5.21 21.04
N ASP A 58 -34.63 5.45 21.61
CA ASP A 58 -35.63 6.31 20.99
C ASP A 58 -35.13 7.76 21.05
N MET A 59 -34.86 8.33 19.88
CA MET A 59 -34.31 9.68 19.71
C MET A 59 -35.10 10.45 18.67
N ARG A 60 -35.10 11.79 18.74
CA ARG A 60 -35.62 12.64 17.66
C ARG A 60 -35.07 12.22 16.28
N PRO A 61 -35.90 12.10 15.23
CA PRO A 61 -35.46 11.68 13.90
C PRO A 61 -34.30 12.50 13.30
N ALA A 62 -34.19 13.79 13.66
CA ALA A 62 -33.11 14.65 13.18
C ALA A 62 -31.71 14.27 13.72
N LEU A 63 -31.65 13.45 14.78
CA LEU A 63 -30.41 13.04 15.45
C LEU A 63 -29.90 11.67 14.97
N VAL A 64 -30.79 10.82 14.46
CA VAL A 64 -30.48 9.47 13.96
C VAL A 64 -29.37 9.48 12.89
N PRO A 65 -29.32 10.43 11.92
CA PRO A 65 -28.27 10.42 10.90
C PRO A 65 -26.85 10.60 11.45
N ILE A 66 -26.67 11.19 12.64
CA ILE A 66 -25.35 11.29 13.27
C ILE A 66 -24.85 9.89 13.67
N VAL A 67 -25.70 9.09 14.31
CA VAL A 67 -25.37 7.72 14.71
C VAL A 67 -25.16 6.83 13.50
N THR A 68 -25.96 7.01 12.44
CA THR A 68 -25.76 6.33 11.16
C THR A 68 -24.42 6.67 10.51
N GLY A 69 -24.01 7.95 10.54
CA GLY A 69 -22.70 8.37 10.08
C GLY A 69 -21.56 7.71 10.88
N ILE A 70 -21.64 7.71 12.21
CA ILE A 70 -20.63 7.06 13.07
C ILE A 70 -20.55 5.57 12.72
N ALA A 71 -21.70 4.91 12.53
CA ALA A 71 -21.74 3.51 12.15
C ALA A 71 -21.10 3.24 10.77
N SER A 72 -21.22 4.17 9.81
CA SER A 72 -20.54 4.08 8.51
C SER A 72 -19.01 4.04 8.70
N ALA A 73 -18.47 4.92 9.56
CA ALA A 73 -17.04 4.96 9.85
C ALA A 73 -16.54 3.72 10.62
N CYS A 74 -17.30 3.21 11.59
CA CYS A 74 -16.96 1.96 12.28
C CYS A 74 -16.99 0.77 11.31
N ALA A 75 -18.06 0.61 10.52
CA ALA A 75 -18.19 -0.46 9.53
C ALA A 75 -17.03 -0.45 8.53
N LEU A 76 -16.61 0.74 8.07
CA LEU A 76 -15.44 0.90 7.21
C LEU A 76 -14.18 0.28 7.84
N PHE A 77 -13.82 0.70 9.07
CA PHE A 77 -12.56 0.26 9.69
C PHE A 77 -12.58 -1.23 10.06
N GLU A 78 -13.76 -1.80 10.25
CA GLU A 78 -13.97 -3.24 10.41
C GLU A 78 -14.00 -4.02 9.08
N ASN A 79 -13.64 -3.37 7.96
CA ASN A 79 -13.60 -3.93 6.62
C ASN A 79 -14.98 -4.38 6.07
N ARG A 80 -16.07 -3.73 6.50
CA ARG A 80 -17.43 -3.94 5.99
C ARG A 80 -17.78 -2.87 4.95
N ILE A 81 -17.10 -2.90 3.80
CA ILE A 81 -17.12 -1.84 2.77
C ILE A 81 -18.54 -1.52 2.27
N GLY A 82 -19.28 -2.54 1.84
CA GLY A 82 -20.64 -2.35 1.32
C GLY A 82 -21.62 -1.78 2.34
N GLU A 83 -21.48 -2.16 3.61
CA GLU A 83 -22.28 -1.58 4.71
C GLU A 83 -21.90 -0.12 4.96
N ALA A 84 -20.61 0.20 4.99
CA ALA A 84 -20.13 1.57 5.18
C ALA A 84 -20.69 2.52 4.09
N ILE A 85 -20.66 2.10 2.83
CA ILE A 85 -21.24 2.83 1.69
C ILE A 85 -22.75 3.02 1.88
N SER A 86 -23.48 1.95 2.15
CA SER A 86 -24.95 1.99 2.33
C SER A 86 -25.36 2.93 3.47
N LEU A 87 -24.65 2.88 4.60
CA LEU A 87 -24.88 3.77 5.75
C LEU A 87 -24.59 5.23 5.39
N SER A 88 -23.48 5.51 4.68
CA SER A 88 -23.16 6.86 4.20
C SER A 88 -24.28 7.40 3.29
N ASP A 89 -24.73 6.60 2.32
CA ASP A 89 -25.76 7.00 1.35
C ASP A 89 -27.10 7.28 2.03
N SER A 90 -27.44 6.50 3.04
CA SER A 90 -28.66 6.72 3.82
C SER A 90 -28.65 8.06 4.56
N VAL A 91 -27.49 8.53 5.04
CA VAL A 91 -27.35 9.88 5.61
C VAL A 91 -27.54 10.95 4.52
N PHE A 92 -26.96 10.75 3.33
CA PHE A 92 -27.08 11.70 2.23
C PHE A 92 -28.49 11.78 1.62
N ALA A 93 -29.28 10.71 1.73
CA ALA A 93 -30.69 10.68 1.32
C ALA A 93 -31.60 11.56 2.21
N GLU A 94 -31.18 11.91 3.43
CA GLU A 94 -31.98 12.73 4.35
C GLU A 94 -32.14 14.17 3.85
N LYS A 95 -33.35 14.73 4.01
CA LYS A 95 -33.67 16.10 3.58
C LYS A 95 -32.90 17.17 4.35
N ARG A 96 -32.65 16.92 5.64
CA ARG A 96 -31.93 17.83 6.52
C ARG A 96 -30.83 17.05 7.22
N LYS A 97 -29.59 17.51 7.05
CA LYS A 97 -28.40 16.88 7.61
C LYS A 97 -27.74 17.84 8.59
N LEU A 98 -27.37 17.33 9.76
CA LEU A 98 -26.58 18.09 10.72
C LEU A 98 -25.09 17.98 10.35
N PRO A 99 -24.27 19.01 10.64
CA PRO A 99 -22.82 19.01 10.38
C PRO A 99 -22.09 17.71 10.74
N TRP A 100 -22.29 17.18 11.95
CA TRP A 100 -21.65 15.92 12.37
C TRP A 100 -22.11 14.69 11.59
N ALA A 101 -23.37 14.65 11.15
CA ALA A 101 -23.84 13.53 10.32
C ALA A 101 -23.11 13.54 8.97
N ILE A 102 -22.90 14.73 8.40
CA ILE A 102 -22.14 14.90 7.15
C ILE A 102 -20.70 14.43 7.34
N GLU A 103 -19.97 14.96 8.33
CA GLU A 103 -18.56 14.61 8.56
C GLU A 103 -18.34 13.10 8.71
N TRP A 104 -19.14 12.44 9.56
CA TRP A 104 -19.00 11.00 9.77
C TRP A 104 -19.37 10.17 8.53
N ALA A 105 -20.43 10.56 7.81
CA ALA A 105 -20.84 9.88 6.59
C ALA A 105 -19.84 10.09 5.46
N VAL A 106 -19.23 11.27 5.32
CA VAL A 106 -18.15 11.53 4.37
C VAL A 106 -16.94 10.68 4.74
N PHE A 107 -16.54 10.66 6.00
CA PHE A 107 -15.40 9.86 6.43
C PHE A 107 -15.58 8.37 6.10
N GLY A 108 -16.67 7.75 6.57
CA GLY A 108 -16.94 6.34 6.28
C GLY A 108 -17.12 6.06 4.77
N GLY A 109 -17.88 6.91 4.09
CA GLY A 109 -18.23 6.71 2.68
C GLY A 109 -17.10 6.95 1.70
N SER A 110 -16.26 7.98 1.93
CA SER A 110 -15.17 8.35 1.02
C SER A 110 -14.08 7.28 0.97
N LEU A 111 -13.59 6.82 2.12
CA LEU A 111 -12.55 5.81 2.17
C LEU A 111 -13.07 4.44 1.71
N ALA A 112 -14.32 4.09 2.02
CA ALA A 112 -14.94 2.86 1.51
C ALA A 112 -15.01 2.84 -0.01
N ARG A 113 -15.43 3.95 -0.62
CA ARG A 113 -15.45 4.12 -2.09
C ARG A 113 -14.06 4.16 -2.69
N ALA A 114 -13.08 4.76 -2.02
CA ALA A 114 -11.70 4.78 -2.45
C ALA A 114 -11.15 3.35 -2.64
N VAL A 115 -11.27 2.50 -1.61
CA VAL A 115 -10.78 1.12 -1.68
C VAL A 115 -11.63 0.22 -2.59
N ALA A 116 -12.93 0.52 -2.73
CA ALA A 116 -13.81 -0.15 -3.67
C ALA A 116 -13.54 0.22 -5.13
N GLY A 117 -12.72 1.24 -5.39
CA GLY A 117 -12.42 1.73 -6.74
C GLY A 117 -13.47 2.67 -7.32
N CYS A 118 -14.42 3.16 -6.54
CA CYS A 118 -15.45 4.13 -6.97
C CYS A 118 -14.97 5.58 -6.76
N GLY A 119 -13.77 5.90 -7.24
CA GLY A 119 -13.10 7.18 -6.97
C GLY A 119 -13.85 8.40 -7.54
N ASN A 120 -14.65 8.24 -8.60
CA ASN A 120 -15.43 9.33 -9.18
C ASN A 120 -16.53 9.85 -8.24
N GLU A 121 -17.02 9.02 -7.32
CA GLU A 121 -18.03 9.41 -6.33
C GLU A 121 -17.43 10.18 -5.15
N VAL A 122 -16.12 10.02 -4.90
CA VAL A 122 -15.47 10.53 -3.69
C VAL A 122 -15.37 12.05 -3.69
N GLU A 123 -15.10 12.68 -4.83
CA GLU A 123 -14.97 14.14 -4.91
C GLU A 123 -16.28 14.86 -4.52
N ALA A 124 -17.41 14.32 -4.99
CA ALA A 124 -18.72 14.86 -4.63
C ALA A 124 -19.01 14.73 -3.13
N LEU A 125 -18.62 13.61 -2.51
CA LEU A 125 -18.74 13.41 -1.06
C LEU A 125 -17.82 14.35 -0.28
N ALA A 126 -16.54 14.43 -0.65
CA ALA A 126 -15.55 15.27 -0.01
C ALA A 126 -15.92 16.77 -0.07
N ALA A 127 -16.59 17.21 -1.14
CA ALA A 127 -17.10 18.57 -1.25
C ALA A 127 -18.07 18.96 -0.11
N HIS A 128 -18.90 18.03 0.36
CA HIS A 128 -19.83 18.30 1.46
C HIS A 128 -19.10 18.63 2.77
N SER A 129 -17.96 17.99 3.05
CA SER A 129 -17.15 18.28 4.25
C SER A 129 -16.52 19.68 4.16
N ARG A 130 -16.20 20.17 2.96
CA ARG A 130 -15.65 21.53 2.75
C ARG A 130 -16.66 22.65 2.99
N GLU A 131 -17.95 22.36 2.85
CA GLU A 131 -19.04 23.32 3.05
C GLU A 131 -19.49 23.44 4.51
N VAL A 132 -19.06 22.51 5.35
CA VAL A 132 -19.49 22.42 6.75
C VAL A 132 -18.34 22.80 7.66
N GLU A 133 -18.58 23.77 8.54
CA GLU A 133 -17.60 24.13 9.56
C GLU A 133 -17.80 23.23 10.79
N VAL A 134 -17.02 22.15 10.87
CA VAL A 134 -16.88 21.34 12.09
C VAL A 134 -15.50 21.55 12.66
N ASP A 135 -15.44 22.04 13.89
CA ASP A 135 -14.19 22.17 14.63
C ASP A 135 -13.66 20.76 14.94
N GLY A 136 -12.57 20.33 14.31
CA GLY A 136 -12.02 19.01 14.62
C GLY A 136 -11.00 18.39 13.68
N LEU A 137 -10.47 17.26 14.16
CA LEU A 137 -9.52 16.39 13.47
C LEU A 137 -10.18 15.45 12.44
N LEU A 138 -11.53 15.39 12.38
CA LEU A 138 -12.29 14.58 11.41
C LEU A 138 -12.05 14.97 9.94
N ARG A 139 -11.59 16.19 9.69
CA ARG A 139 -11.16 16.65 8.36
C ARG A 139 -10.04 15.80 7.77
N PHE A 140 -9.12 15.27 8.59
CA PHE A 140 -7.96 14.51 8.10
C PHE A 140 -8.33 13.11 7.62
N PRO A 141 -9.17 12.33 8.34
CA PRO A 141 -9.75 11.09 7.83
C PRO A 141 -10.53 11.26 6.51
N THR A 142 -11.33 12.32 6.37
CA THR A 142 -11.98 12.68 5.10
C THR A 142 -10.96 12.95 3.99
N GLY A 143 -9.92 13.73 4.30
CA GLY A 143 -8.81 13.98 3.39
C GLY A 143 -8.06 12.72 2.95
N PHE A 144 -7.96 11.75 3.85
CA PHE A 144 -7.37 10.46 3.54
C PHE A 144 -8.20 9.67 2.52
N GLY A 145 -9.53 9.65 2.67
CA GLY A 145 -10.43 9.07 1.68
C GLY A 145 -10.30 9.73 0.30
N GLU A 146 -10.26 11.06 0.25
CA GLU A 146 -10.05 11.83 -0.99
C GLU A 146 -8.71 11.47 -1.66
N ILE A 147 -7.61 11.52 -0.90
CA ILE A 147 -6.27 11.26 -1.44
C ILE A 147 -6.12 9.81 -1.88
N LEU A 148 -6.61 8.85 -1.09
CA LEU A 148 -6.50 7.44 -1.44
C LEU A 148 -7.33 7.11 -2.70
N ALA A 149 -8.50 7.74 -2.87
CA ALA A 149 -9.28 7.59 -4.10
C ALA A 149 -8.52 8.12 -5.32
N LEU A 150 -7.87 9.28 -5.19
CA LEU A 150 -7.08 9.86 -6.27
C LEU A 150 -5.83 9.02 -6.58
N THR A 151 -5.15 8.47 -5.57
CA THR A 151 -3.96 7.62 -5.80
C THR A 151 -4.33 6.27 -6.41
N LEU A 152 -5.35 5.58 -5.88
CA LEU A 152 -5.77 4.26 -6.36
C LEU A 152 -6.41 4.30 -7.76
N THR A 153 -6.90 5.46 -8.20
CA THR A 153 -7.44 5.65 -9.56
C THR A 153 -6.42 6.28 -10.52
N GLY A 154 -5.22 6.64 -10.05
CA GLY A 154 -4.13 7.16 -10.89
C GLY A 154 -4.20 8.67 -11.20
N ARG A 155 -4.93 9.45 -10.41
CA ARG A 155 -5.03 10.92 -10.53
C ARG A 155 -4.02 11.62 -9.61
N LEU A 156 -2.73 11.33 -9.80
CA LEU A 156 -1.68 11.73 -8.84
C LEU A 156 -1.45 13.25 -8.74
N ASP A 157 -1.66 14.00 -9.82
CA ASP A 157 -1.54 15.48 -9.78
C ASP A 157 -2.65 16.11 -8.93
N ASP A 158 -3.86 15.59 -9.03
CA ASP A 158 -4.98 15.98 -8.17
C ASP A 158 -4.73 15.56 -6.71
N ALA A 159 -4.12 14.37 -6.50
CA ALA A 159 -3.76 13.89 -5.18
C ALA A 159 -2.72 14.79 -4.49
N ASP A 160 -1.71 15.27 -5.22
CA ASP A 160 -0.74 16.26 -4.70
C ASP A 160 -1.42 17.56 -4.31
N ALA A 161 -2.32 18.07 -5.18
CA ALA A 161 -3.08 19.28 -4.89
C ALA A 161 -3.94 19.10 -3.63
N ALA A 162 -4.57 17.93 -3.46
CA ALA A 162 -5.35 17.60 -2.27
C ALA A 162 -4.48 17.52 -1.00
N ALA A 163 -3.36 16.78 -1.05
CA ALA A 163 -2.42 16.66 0.07
C ALA A 163 -1.85 18.02 0.50
N GLY A 164 -1.55 18.91 -0.46
CA GLY A 164 -1.09 20.26 -0.20
C GLY A 164 -2.07 21.09 0.65
N ARG A 165 -3.38 20.97 0.42
CA ARG A 165 -4.40 21.69 1.20
C ARG A 165 -4.39 21.28 2.68
N PHE A 166 -4.26 19.99 2.96
CA PHE A 166 -4.20 19.47 4.34
C PHE A 166 -2.90 19.88 5.04
N MET A 167 -1.78 19.91 4.32
CA MET A 167 -0.51 20.39 4.87
C MET A 167 -0.58 21.86 5.30
N THR A 168 -1.17 22.74 4.47
CA THR A 168 -1.37 24.15 4.85
C THR A 168 -2.31 24.29 6.05
N ALA A 169 -3.40 23.50 6.10
CA ALA A 169 -4.33 23.53 7.23
C ALA A 169 -3.70 23.01 8.54
N ALA A 170 -2.78 22.06 8.47
CA ALA A 170 -2.12 21.49 9.64
C ALA A 170 -1.05 22.40 10.27
N GLN A 171 -0.53 23.39 9.54
CA GLN A 171 0.38 24.40 10.11
C GLN A 171 -0.28 25.21 11.24
N THR A 172 -1.61 25.24 11.28
CA THR A 172 -2.41 25.84 12.36
C THR A 172 -2.92 24.85 13.41
N ALA A 173 -2.64 23.55 13.26
CA ALA A 173 -3.15 22.48 14.11
C ALA A 173 -2.09 21.94 15.10
N GLN A 174 -2.54 21.33 16.20
CA GLN A 174 -1.69 20.58 17.15
C GLN A 174 -0.93 19.41 16.47
N TYR A 175 0.12 18.90 17.14
CA TYR A 175 1.04 17.85 16.66
C TYR A 175 0.40 16.67 15.90
N LEU A 176 -0.81 16.23 16.29
CA LEU A 176 -1.52 15.12 15.64
C LEU A 176 -2.02 15.46 14.22
N GLY A 177 -2.47 16.70 13.97
CA GLY A 177 -2.90 17.14 12.63
C GLY A 177 -1.73 17.24 11.66
N TRP A 178 -0.55 17.66 12.16
CA TRP A 178 0.69 17.59 11.39
C TRP A 178 1.02 16.13 11.02
N ALA A 179 1.08 15.22 12.00
CA ALA A 179 1.41 13.83 11.75
C ALA A 179 0.47 13.15 10.73
N MET A 180 -0.84 13.41 10.82
CA MET A 180 -1.79 12.90 9.82
C MET A 180 -1.53 13.49 8.42
N SER A 181 -1.20 14.78 8.32
CA SER A 181 -0.85 15.40 7.03
C SER A 181 0.40 14.79 6.41
N GLU A 182 1.38 14.41 7.23
CA GLU A 182 2.57 13.70 6.76
C GLU A 182 2.21 12.34 6.17
N ILE A 183 1.25 11.62 6.75
CA ILE A 183 0.73 10.34 6.22
C ILE A 183 0.01 10.55 4.88
N LEU A 184 -0.81 11.60 4.78
CA LEU A 184 -1.50 11.97 3.54
C LEU A 184 -0.52 12.23 2.40
N VAL A 185 0.54 13.01 2.65
CA VAL A 185 1.59 13.28 1.66
C VAL A 185 2.36 12.01 1.32
N ALA A 186 2.67 11.16 2.30
CA ALA A 186 3.39 9.91 2.08
C ALA A 186 2.63 8.95 1.13
N ALA A 187 1.30 8.91 1.18
CA ALA A 187 0.49 8.11 0.26
C ALA A 187 0.74 8.50 -1.22
N VAL A 188 0.77 9.80 -1.49
CA VAL A 188 1.03 10.33 -2.85
C VAL A 188 2.49 10.14 -3.25
N GLU A 189 3.42 10.47 -2.35
CA GLU A 189 4.86 10.30 -2.57
C GLU A 189 5.21 8.84 -2.86
N LEU A 190 4.61 7.88 -2.16
CA LEU A 190 4.83 6.45 -2.40
C LEU A 190 4.32 6.03 -3.78
N SER A 191 3.10 6.44 -4.14
CA SER A 191 2.51 6.19 -5.47
C SER A 191 3.37 6.77 -6.60
N ARG A 192 4.05 7.89 -6.33
CA ARG A 192 5.00 8.53 -7.26
C ARG A 192 6.40 7.91 -7.29
N GLY A 193 6.68 6.92 -6.45
CA GLY A 193 7.98 6.28 -6.32
C GLY A 193 9.01 7.04 -5.47
N ALA A 194 8.60 8.06 -4.69
CA ALA A 194 9.51 8.87 -3.87
C ALA A 194 9.90 8.17 -2.53
N CYS A 195 10.33 6.90 -2.62
CA CYS A 195 10.52 5.99 -1.48
C CYS A 195 11.51 6.51 -0.42
N VAL A 196 12.54 7.27 -0.83
CA VAL A 196 13.49 7.89 0.12
C VAL A 196 12.81 8.96 0.96
N SER A 197 11.96 9.81 0.34
CA SER A 197 11.19 10.82 1.06
C SER A 197 10.22 10.16 2.03
N VAL A 198 9.47 9.16 1.55
CA VAL A 198 8.51 8.40 2.36
C VAL A 198 9.18 7.76 3.56
N THR A 199 10.32 7.08 3.36
CA THR A 199 11.08 6.46 4.46
C THR A 199 11.41 7.48 5.55
N ARG A 200 12.09 8.57 5.18
CA ARG A 200 12.47 9.63 6.14
C ARG A 200 11.24 10.20 6.85
N ARG A 201 10.18 10.49 6.10
CA ARG A 201 8.95 11.10 6.60
C ARG A 201 8.27 10.19 7.62
N MET A 202 8.02 8.94 7.26
CA MET A 202 7.30 7.99 8.12
C MET A 202 8.10 7.61 9.36
N GLU A 203 9.43 7.52 9.28
CA GLU A 203 10.26 7.32 10.48
C GLU A 203 10.14 8.48 11.47
N GLN A 204 10.15 9.73 10.98
CA GLN A 204 9.96 10.92 11.82
C GLN A 204 8.55 10.95 12.42
N THR A 205 7.53 10.70 11.60
CA THR A 205 6.13 10.66 12.01
C THR A 205 5.89 9.59 13.07
N LEU A 206 6.35 8.36 12.84
CA LEU A 206 6.19 7.25 13.80
C LEU A 206 6.97 7.48 15.09
N ALA A 207 8.19 8.03 15.05
CA ALA A 207 8.95 8.34 16.26
C ALA A 207 8.23 9.35 17.17
N ILE A 208 7.56 10.34 16.59
CA ILE A 208 6.78 11.34 17.34
C ILE A 208 5.51 10.69 17.90
N LEU A 209 4.82 9.86 17.10
CA LEU A 209 3.56 9.23 17.49
C LEU A 209 3.73 8.13 18.55
N ASP A 210 4.79 7.32 18.46
CA ASP A 210 5.12 6.30 19.47
C ASP A 210 5.48 6.94 20.83
N SER A 211 5.98 8.18 20.84
CA SER A 211 6.35 8.87 22.07
C SER A 211 5.17 9.40 22.89
N GLY A 212 3.98 9.55 22.28
CA GLY A 212 2.87 10.29 22.88
C GLY A 212 1.57 9.52 23.16
N LYS A 213 1.58 8.17 23.18
CA LYS A 213 0.35 7.35 23.31
C LYS A 213 -0.79 7.86 22.40
N PHE A 214 -0.46 8.25 21.18
CA PHE A 214 -1.44 8.72 20.21
C PHE A 214 -2.28 7.55 19.68
N SER A 215 -3.48 7.87 19.21
CA SER A 215 -4.48 6.91 18.74
C SER A 215 -3.89 5.87 17.76
N GLU A 216 -4.11 4.59 18.07
CA GLU A 216 -3.48 3.46 17.37
C GLU A 216 -3.92 3.37 15.90
N SER A 217 -5.18 3.70 15.61
CA SER A 217 -5.76 3.48 14.28
C SER A 217 -5.24 4.44 13.20
N TRP A 218 -5.02 5.71 13.54
CA TRP A 218 -4.67 6.74 12.54
C TRP A 218 -3.23 6.63 12.02
N ASN A 219 -2.36 6.01 12.81
CA ASN A 219 -0.95 5.86 12.51
C ASN A 219 -0.67 4.58 11.73
N PHE A 220 -1.68 3.73 11.55
CA PHE A 220 -1.53 2.44 10.91
C PHE A 220 -1.02 2.53 9.46
N PRO A 221 -1.55 3.43 8.59
CA PRO A 221 -1.04 3.58 7.23
C PRO A 221 0.43 3.98 7.16
N ALA A 222 0.95 4.72 8.15
CA ALA A 222 2.37 5.11 8.19
C ALA A 222 3.31 3.90 8.20
N HIS A 223 2.93 2.83 8.90
CA HIS A 223 3.69 1.58 8.92
C HIS A 223 3.69 0.92 7.55
N ILE A 224 2.52 0.82 6.90
CA ILE A 224 2.35 0.21 5.57
C ILE A 224 3.23 0.93 4.55
N PHE A 225 3.15 2.26 4.50
CA PHE A 225 3.92 3.06 3.55
C PHE A 225 5.43 2.96 3.80
N LEU A 226 5.84 2.91 5.06
CA LEU A 226 7.25 2.70 5.42
C LEU A 226 7.75 1.32 4.99
N ILE A 227 6.97 0.26 5.23
CA ILE A 227 7.32 -1.11 4.81
C ILE A 227 7.48 -1.17 3.29
N GLN A 228 6.55 -0.62 2.53
CA GLN A 228 6.61 -0.60 1.07
C GLN A 228 7.81 0.20 0.56
N ALA A 229 8.07 1.39 1.11
CA ALA A 229 9.20 2.22 0.73
C ALA A 229 10.56 1.54 1.02
N LEU A 230 10.72 0.98 2.23
CA LEU A 230 11.93 0.23 2.61
C LEU A 230 12.13 -0.99 1.70
N SER A 231 11.06 -1.73 1.42
CA SER A 231 11.10 -2.91 0.55
C SER A 231 11.48 -2.55 -0.89
N ALA A 232 10.91 -1.47 -1.44
CA ALA A 232 11.24 -0.95 -2.77
C ALA A 232 12.71 -0.51 -2.89
N LEU A 233 13.32 -0.04 -1.78
CA LEU A 233 14.74 0.30 -1.67
C LEU A 233 15.64 -0.92 -1.36
N GLY A 234 15.09 -2.12 -1.26
CA GLY A 234 15.82 -3.36 -0.97
C GLY A 234 16.25 -3.49 0.50
N GLN A 235 15.66 -2.73 1.42
CA GLN A 235 15.98 -2.74 2.84
C GLN A 235 15.07 -3.72 3.61
N ALA A 236 15.13 -4.99 3.21
CA ALA A 236 14.20 -6.03 3.64
C ALA A 236 14.17 -6.28 5.16
N ASP A 237 15.31 -6.19 5.85
CA ASP A 237 15.40 -6.42 7.29
C ASP A 237 14.73 -5.29 8.09
N ARG A 238 14.98 -4.03 7.70
CA ARG A 238 14.29 -2.87 8.29
C ARG A 238 12.80 -2.93 8.05
N ALA A 239 12.38 -3.33 6.85
CA ALA A 239 10.97 -3.53 6.54
C ALA A 239 10.33 -4.62 7.41
N ALA A 240 11.06 -5.71 7.72
CA ALA A 240 10.58 -6.77 8.61
C ALA A 240 10.35 -6.27 10.04
N GLU A 241 11.27 -5.44 10.57
CA GLU A 241 11.12 -4.85 11.92
C GLU A 241 9.87 -3.96 12.03
N VAL A 242 9.57 -3.18 11.00
CA VAL A 242 8.37 -2.34 10.95
C VAL A 242 7.11 -3.21 10.79
N LEU A 243 7.18 -4.26 9.98
CA LEU A 243 6.07 -5.20 9.78
C LEU A 243 5.68 -5.92 11.08
N GLU A 244 6.65 -6.41 11.85
CA GLU A 244 6.41 -7.02 13.17
C GLU A 244 5.65 -6.07 14.10
N LYS A 245 6.07 -4.79 14.16
CA LYS A 245 5.40 -3.75 14.95
C LYS A 245 3.98 -3.47 14.47
N ALA A 246 3.75 -3.46 13.17
CA ALA A 246 2.44 -3.24 12.56
C ALA A 246 1.49 -4.41 12.85
N ARG A 247 1.97 -5.65 12.69
CA ARG A 247 1.20 -6.88 12.99
C ARG A 247 0.81 -6.96 14.46
N ALA A 248 1.69 -6.56 15.37
CA ALA A 248 1.39 -6.52 16.80
C ALA A 248 0.27 -5.52 17.17
N ARG A 249 0.00 -4.53 16.30
CA ARG A 249 -1.04 -3.50 16.48
C ARG A 249 -2.28 -3.76 15.61
N TYR A 250 -2.27 -4.78 14.77
CA TYR A 250 -3.38 -5.06 13.87
C TYR A 250 -4.55 -5.67 14.64
N GLY A 251 -5.74 -5.12 14.42
CA GLY A 251 -6.98 -5.61 15.03
C GLY A 251 -8.22 -5.17 14.25
N LYS A 252 -9.40 -5.51 14.77
CA LYS A 252 -10.70 -5.20 14.16
C LYS A 252 -10.87 -3.70 13.84
N HIS A 253 -10.29 -2.83 14.67
CA HIS A 253 -10.33 -1.38 14.52
C HIS A 253 -9.51 -0.81 13.35
N VAL A 254 -8.69 -1.62 12.64
CA VAL A 254 -7.88 -1.24 11.47
C VAL A 254 -7.97 -2.28 10.34
N ALA A 255 -8.99 -3.14 10.37
CA ALA A 255 -9.13 -4.25 9.43
C ALA A 255 -9.22 -3.82 7.96
N ILE A 256 -9.71 -2.60 7.68
CA ILE A 256 -9.68 -1.97 6.35
C ILE A 256 -8.28 -2.01 5.70
N PHE A 257 -7.24 -1.90 6.51
CA PHE A 257 -5.85 -1.87 6.05
C PHE A 257 -5.20 -3.25 5.94
N GLY A 258 -5.91 -4.33 6.31
CA GLY A 258 -5.40 -5.69 6.27
C GLY A 258 -4.82 -6.06 4.91
N PRO A 259 -5.60 -5.95 3.82
CA PRO A 259 -5.08 -6.25 2.48
C PRO A 259 -3.88 -5.38 2.06
N MET A 260 -3.87 -4.08 2.41
CA MET A 260 -2.72 -3.21 2.11
C MET A 260 -1.46 -3.61 2.92
N LEU A 261 -1.62 -4.04 4.18
CA LEU A 261 -0.51 -4.54 4.99
C LEU A 261 0.03 -5.86 4.43
N ASP A 262 -0.83 -6.73 3.94
CA ASP A 262 -0.42 -7.99 3.30
C ASP A 262 0.32 -7.75 1.97
N ILE A 263 -0.10 -6.76 1.17
CA ILE A 263 0.68 -6.29 0.00
C ILE A 263 2.07 -5.80 0.45
N ALA A 264 2.14 -5.02 1.53
CA ALA A 264 3.42 -4.54 2.06
C ALA A 264 4.32 -5.68 2.55
N GLU A 265 3.77 -6.71 3.21
CA GLU A 265 4.50 -7.94 3.56
C GLU A 265 4.97 -8.70 2.31
N ALA A 266 4.20 -8.71 1.22
CA ALA A 266 4.62 -9.35 -0.02
C ALA A 266 5.82 -8.61 -0.63
N TRP A 267 5.79 -7.28 -0.66
CA TRP A 267 6.93 -6.46 -1.07
C TRP A 267 8.16 -6.71 -0.18
N GLN A 268 7.98 -6.81 1.14
CA GLN A 268 9.04 -7.16 2.07
C GLN A 268 9.61 -8.56 1.76
N SER A 269 8.75 -9.55 1.54
CA SER A 269 9.14 -10.92 1.18
C SER A 269 9.90 -10.97 -0.14
N ALA A 270 9.50 -10.17 -1.14
CA ALA A 270 10.18 -10.06 -2.42
C ALA A 270 11.56 -9.41 -2.26
N ALA A 271 11.66 -8.32 -1.50
CA ALA A 271 12.92 -7.65 -1.17
C ALA A 271 13.88 -8.58 -0.40
N ALA A 272 13.32 -9.47 0.42
CA ALA A 272 14.06 -10.48 1.17
C ALA A 272 14.42 -11.73 0.33
N GLY A 273 14.19 -11.69 -0.98
CA GLY A 273 14.56 -12.75 -1.93
C GLY A 273 13.61 -13.95 -1.98
N THR A 274 12.43 -13.88 -1.36
CA THR A 274 11.42 -14.96 -1.34
C THR A 274 10.24 -14.62 -2.24
N ILE A 275 10.50 -14.48 -3.53
CA ILE A 275 9.52 -14.05 -4.54
C ILE A 275 8.32 -15.01 -4.62
N SER A 276 8.55 -16.32 -4.51
CA SER A 276 7.45 -17.30 -4.57
C SER A 276 6.47 -17.13 -3.40
N ARG A 277 6.98 -16.79 -2.22
CA ARG A 277 6.15 -16.45 -1.05
C ARG A 277 5.41 -15.13 -1.28
N ALA A 278 6.09 -14.12 -1.83
CA ALA A 278 5.47 -12.84 -2.14
C ALA A 278 4.28 -13.00 -3.11
N VAL A 279 4.45 -13.79 -4.18
CA VAL A 279 3.37 -14.11 -5.13
C VAL A 279 2.21 -14.83 -4.45
N ALA A 280 2.48 -15.87 -3.65
CA ALA A 280 1.43 -16.59 -2.93
C ALA A 280 0.65 -15.68 -1.96
N LEU A 281 1.33 -14.73 -1.33
CA LEU A 281 0.71 -13.76 -0.42
C LEU A 281 -0.24 -12.83 -1.18
N VAL A 282 0.20 -12.19 -2.26
CA VAL A 282 -0.66 -11.27 -3.03
C VAL A 282 -1.87 -11.95 -3.66
N HIS A 283 -1.77 -13.21 -4.07
CA HIS A 283 -2.94 -13.97 -4.56
C HIS A 283 -3.99 -14.16 -3.46
N ARG A 284 -3.58 -14.57 -2.26
CA ARG A 284 -4.51 -14.68 -1.12
C ARG A 284 -5.12 -13.33 -0.78
N THR A 285 -4.30 -12.28 -0.76
CA THR A 285 -4.75 -10.91 -0.48
C THR A 285 -5.74 -10.40 -1.53
N ALA A 286 -5.57 -10.77 -2.80
CA ALA A 286 -6.51 -10.43 -3.86
C ALA A 286 -7.89 -11.04 -3.61
N GLU A 287 -7.96 -12.31 -3.19
CA GLU A 287 -9.23 -12.95 -2.82
C GLU A 287 -9.88 -12.28 -1.60
N GLU A 288 -9.11 -12.00 -0.54
CA GLU A 288 -9.61 -11.31 0.66
C GLU A 288 -10.12 -9.88 0.36
N ALA A 289 -9.37 -9.13 -0.47
CA ALA A 289 -9.78 -7.81 -0.94
C ALA A 289 -11.09 -7.89 -1.73
N ARG A 290 -11.23 -8.89 -2.61
CA ARG A 290 -12.45 -9.08 -3.37
C ARG A 290 -13.66 -9.43 -2.51
N GLU A 291 -13.50 -10.37 -1.57
CA GLU A 291 -14.56 -10.78 -0.66
C GLU A 291 -15.10 -9.61 0.18
N SER A 292 -14.21 -8.68 0.55
CA SER A 292 -14.57 -7.45 1.25
C SER A 292 -15.04 -6.30 0.35
N GLY A 293 -14.91 -6.43 -0.98
CA GLY A 293 -15.30 -5.40 -1.95
C GLY A 293 -14.26 -4.30 -2.18
N GLN A 294 -13.00 -4.53 -1.81
CA GLN A 294 -11.87 -3.61 -2.04
C GLN A 294 -11.24 -3.81 -3.43
N PHE A 295 -11.99 -3.58 -4.51
CA PHE A 295 -11.53 -3.88 -5.88
C PHE A 295 -10.29 -3.10 -6.32
N ALA A 296 -10.09 -1.87 -5.84
CA ALA A 296 -8.87 -1.12 -6.14
C ALA A 296 -7.63 -1.75 -5.46
N VAL A 297 -7.81 -2.27 -4.25
CA VAL A 297 -6.73 -2.96 -3.52
C VAL A 297 -6.46 -4.35 -4.09
N GLU A 298 -7.50 -5.05 -4.58
CA GLU A 298 -7.36 -6.27 -5.38
C GLU A 298 -6.48 -6.01 -6.62
N ALA A 299 -6.73 -4.91 -7.34
CA ALA A 299 -5.94 -4.54 -8.51
C ALA A 299 -4.46 -4.26 -8.16
N GLU A 300 -4.18 -3.56 -7.06
CA GLU A 300 -2.81 -3.32 -6.55
C GLU A 300 -2.08 -4.62 -6.15
N ALA A 301 -2.79 -5.56 -5.51
CA ALA A 301 -2.23 -6.86 -5.14
C ALA A 301 -1.82 -7.66 -6.39
N LEU A 302 -2.72 -7.78 -7.36
CA LEU A 302 -2.46 -8.50 -8.60
C LEU A 302 -1.39 -7.80 -9.46
N HIS A 303 -1.36 -6.47 -9.47
CA HIS A 303 -0.29 -5.74 -10.16
C HIS A 303 1.07 -5.95 -9.51
N SER A 304 1.13 -6.03 -8.18
CA SER A 304 2.34 -6.43 -7.47
C SER A 304 2.81 -7.83 -7.89
N ALA A 305 1.89 -8.78 -8.08
CA ALA A 305 2.21 -10.12 -8.61
C ALA A 305 2.84 -10.04 -10.02
N ALA A 306 2.25 -9.26 -10.93
CA ALA A 306 2.79 -9.04 -12.28
C ALA A 306 4.21 -8.45 -12.23
N ARG A 307 4.46 -7.49 -11.33
CA ARG A 307 5.78 -6.89 -11.12
C ARG A 307 6.80 -7.85 -10.51
N PHE A 308 6.34 -8.84 -9.75
CA PHE A 308 7.15 -9.97 -9.29
C PHE A 308 7.42 -11.02 -10.39
N GLY A 309 6.80 -10.86 -11.56
CA GLY A 309 6.98 -11.71 -12.73
C GLY A 309 5.87 -12.76 -12.92
N ASP A 310 4.76 -12.67 -12.20
CA ASP A 310 3.62 -13.56 -12.38
C ASP A 310 2.71 -13.10 -13.52
N ALA A 311 2.74 -13.84 -14.62
CA ALA A 311 1.89 -13.61 -15.79
C ALA A 311 0.44 -14.08 -15.61
N GLY A 312 0.12 -14.87 -14.58
CA GLY A 312 -1.19 -15.51 -14.40
C GLY A 312 -2.34 -14.57 -14.03
N VAL A 313 -2.06 -13.30 -13.76
CA VAL A 313 -3.02 -12.33 -13.23
C VAL A 313 -3.73 -11.48 -14.30
N ALA A 314 -3.37 -11.63 -15.58
CA ALA A 314 -3.84 -10.77 -16.66
C ALA A 314 -5.37 -10.76 -16.84
N GLU A 315 -6.02 -11.93 -16.82
CA GLU A 315 -7.48 -12.05 -16.98
C GLU A 315 -8.22 -11.33 -15.85
N ARG A 316 -7.77 -11.54 -14.61
CA ARG A 316 -8.40 -10.94 -13.42
C ARG A 316 -8.22 -9.42 -13.37
N LEU A 317 -7.04 -8.92 -13.72
CA LEU A 317 -6.82 -7.47 -13.83
C LEU A 317 -7.66 -6.84 -14.96
N THR A 318 -7.90 -7.57 -16.06
CA THR A 318 -8.78 -7.10 -17.14
C THR A 318 -10.23 -6.98 -16.67
N GLU A 319 -10.71 -7.89 -15.82
CA GLU A 319 -12.02 -7.76 -15.17
C GLU A 319 -12.09 -6.49 -14.29
N LEU A 320 -11.07 -6.28 -13.45
CA LEU A 320 -11.01 -5.15 -12.52
C LEU A 320 -10.90 -3.80 -13.22
N ALA A 321 -10.31 -3.74 -14.42
CA ALA A 321 -10.30 -2.54 -15.24
C ALA A 321 -11.71 -2.03 -15.62
N GLY A 322 -12.73 -2.88 -15.53
CA GLY A 322 -14.14 -2.50 -15.69
C GLY A 322 -14.87 -2.15 -14.39
N LEU A 323 -14.25 -2.39 -13.23
CA LEU A 323 -14.83 -2.17 -11.90
C LEU A 323 -14.22 -0.99 -11.15
N VAL A 324 -12.96 -0.66 -11.45
CA VAL A 324 -12.20 0.41 -10.80
C VAL A 324 -12.15 1.63 -11.71
N ASP A 325 -12.52 2.78 -11.17
CA ASP A 325 -12.47 4.06 -11.85
C ASP A 325 -11.03 4.47 -12.21
N GLY A 326 -10.91 5.25 -13.28
CA GLY A 326 -9.66 5.91 -13.67
C GLY A 326 -8.71 5.06 -14.51
N PRO A 327 -7.58 5.65 -14.93
CA PRO A 327 -6.65 5.02 -15.89
C PRO A 327 -5.79 3.89 -15.30
N LEU A 328 -5.69 3.76 -13.98
CA LEU A 328 -4.66 2.92 -13.36
C LEU A 328 -4.92 1.42 -13.53
N ALA A 329 -6.11 0.93 -13.20
CA ALA A 329 -6.46 -0.49 -13.36
C ALA A 329 -6.38 -0.99 -14.82
N PRO A 330 -6.85 -0.22 -15.84
CA PRO A 330 -6.58 -0.54 -17.25
C PRO A 330 -5.09 -0.66 -17.59
N LEU A 331 -4.22 0.20 -17.06
CA LEU A 331 -2.77 0.10 -17.27
C LEU A 331 -2.18 -1.13 -16.59
N TYR A 332 -2.67 -1.52 -15.41
CA TYR A 332 -2.24 -2.76 -14.74
C TYR A 332 -2.61 -3.99 -15.58
N ALA A 333 -3.82 -4.02 -16.13
CA ALA A 333 -4.28 -5.09 -17.02
C ALA A 333 -3.42 -5.18 -18.29
N ARG A 334 -3.11 -4.05 -18.93
CA ARG A 334 -2.22 -4.00 -20.10
C ARG A 334 -0.82 -4.51 -19.79
N HIS A 335 -0.22 -4.06 -18.69
CA HIS A 335 1.09 -4.53 -18.24
C HIS A 335 1.09 -6.05 -18.03
N ALA A 336 0.14 -6.58 -17.27
CA ALA A 336 0.06 -8.02 -17.01
C ALA A 336 -0.19 -8.85 -18.29
N THR A 337 -1.02 -8.34 -19.22
CA THR A 337 -1.28 -8.99 -20.50
C THR A 337 -0.04 -9.02 -21.38
N ALA A 338 0.70 -7.91 -21.47
CA ALA A 338 1.95 -7.83 -22.21
C ALA A 338 3.01 -8.78 -21.64
N LEU A 339 3.12 -8.86 -20.31
CA LEU A 339 3.99 -9.82 -19.63
C LEU A 339 3.61 -11.26 -19.97
N ALA A 340 2.32 -11.61 -19.93
CA ALA A 340 1.83 -12.94 -20.26
C ALA A 340 2.05 -13.33 -21.73
N ALA A 341 1.93 -12.36 -22.64
CA ALA A 341 2.17 -12.56 -24.07
C ALA A 341 3.67 -12.57 -24.44
N GLY A 342 4.55 -12.14 -23.54
CA GLY A 342 5.96 -11.90 -23.86
C GLY A 342 6.16 -10.72 -24.81
N ASP A 343 5.26 -9.73 -24.78
CA ASP A 343 5.30 -8.56 -25.67
C ASP A 343 6.16 -7.45 -25.05
N ALA A 344 7.44 -7.46 -25.41
CA ALA A 344 8.41 -6.47 -24.92
C ALA A 344 8.10 -5.03 -25.38
N VAL A 345 7.50 -4.87 -26.57
CA VAL A 345 7.18 -3.54 -27.11
C VAL A 345 6.00 -2.94 -26.36
N GLU A 346 4.97 -3.73 -26.08
CA GLU A 346 3.83 -3.27 -25.28
C GLU A 346 4.24 -2.96 -23.83
N LEU A 347 5.22 -3.69 -23.26
CA LEU A 347 5.77 -3.33 -21.94
C LEU A 347 6.52 -1.99 -21.93
N ASP A 348 7.26 -1.66 -23.00
CA ASP A 348 7.88 -0.33 -23.14
C ASP A 348 6.81 0.78 -23.21
N LEU A 349 5.72 0.53 -23.93
CA LEU A 349 4.58 1.47 -24.00
C LEU A 349 3.90 1.61 -22.64
N CYS A 350 3.65 0.51 -21.94
CA CYS A 350 3.12 0.52 -20.57
C CYS A 350 4.04 1.29 -19.62
N SER A 351 5.35 1.14 -19.74
CA SER A 351 6.32 1.93 -18.95
C SER A 351 6.16 3.42 -19.22
N ALA A 352 6.05 3.84 -20.48
CA ALA A 352 5.90 5.24 -20.83
C ALA A 352 4.58 5.83 -20.32
N ASP A 353 3.47 5.09 -20.44
CA ASP A 353 2.16 5.52 -19.96
C ASP A 353 2.11 5.61 -18.42
N LEU A 354 2.70 4.65 -17.71
CA LEU A 354 2.84 4.69 -16.25
C LEU A 354 3.71 5.86 -15.79
N GLU A 355 4.81 6.15 -16.50
CA GLU A 355 5.67 7.30 -16.23
C GLU A 355 4.94 8.62 -16.44
N ALA A 356 4.17 8.74 -17.53
CA ALA A 356 3.35 9.92 -17.84
C ALA A 356 2.28 10.17 -16.78
N LEU A 357 1.72 9.10 -16.19
CA LEU A 357 0.78 9.17 -15.07
C LEU A 357 1.46 9.45 -13.71
N GLY A 358 2.80 9.45 -13.69
CA GLY A 358 3.61 9.68 -12.49
C GLY A 358 3.85 8.45 -11.62
N VAL A 359 3.42 7.25 -12.03
CA VAL A 359 3.58 5.96 -11.31
C VAL A 359 4.96 5.35 -11.61
N ARG A 360 6.02 6.10 -11.28
CA ARG A 360 7.39 5.85 -11.77
C ARG A 360 7.99 4.52 -11.35
N LEU A 361 7.67 4.06 -10.15
CA LEU A 361 8.17 2.78 -9.63
C LEU A 361 7.59 1.59 -10.41
N SER A 362 6.33 1.66 -10.82
CA SER A 362 5.72 0.66 -11.72
C SER A 362 6.23 0.77 -13.16
N ALA A 363 6.50 2.00 -13.64
CA ALA A 363 7.13 2.22 -14.93
C ALA A 363 8.54 1.60 -15.00
N ALA A 364 9.34 1.77 -13.95
CA ALA A 364 10.68 1.18 -13.86
C ALA A 364 10.64 -0.36 -13.99
N ASP A 365 9.65 -1.00 -13.35
CA ASP A 365 9.48 -2.46 -13.41
C ASP A 365 9.04 -2.92 -14.80
N ALA A 366 8.12 -2.20 -15.46
CA ALA A 366 7.69 -2.51 -16.82
C ALA A 366 8.87 -2.43 -17.81
N ALA A 367 9.67 -1.36 -17.75
CA ALA A 367 10.87 -1.21 -18.57
C ALA A 367 11.93 -2.28 -18.28
N ALA A 368 12.08 -2.67 -17.01
CA ALA A 368 12.99 -3.74 -16.62
C ALA A 368 12.57 -5.09 -17.22
N GLN A 369 11.27 -5.41 -17.16
CA GLN A 369 10.72 -6.63 -17.77
C GLN A 369 10.83 -6.59 -19.30
N ALA A 370 10.55 -5.45 -19.94
CA ALA A 370 10.75 -5.25 -21.37
C ALA A 370 12.21 -5.51 -21.79
N SER A 371 13.18 -4.99 -21.02
CA SER A 371 14.60 -5.22 -21.26
C SER A 371 14.96 -6.70 -21.28
N VAL A 372 14.43 -7.48 -20.33
CA VAL A 372 14.68 -8.93 -20.25
C VAL A 372 14.09 -9.66 -21.47
N LEU A 373 12.89 -9.27 -21.92
CA LEU A 373 12.25 -9.89 -23.08
C LEU A 373 12.92 -9.50 -24.41
N HIS A 374 13.36 -8.24 -24.56
CA HIS A 374 14.15 -7.81 -25.72
C HIS A 374 15.49 -8.53 -25.80
N ASP A 375 16.16 -8.76 -24.66
CA ASP A 375 17.41 -9.54 -24.61
C ASP A 375 17.17 -10.98 -25.07
N ALA A 376 16.11 -11.62 -24.56
CA ALA A 376 15.72 -12.96 -24.97
C ALA A 376 15.39 -13.06 -26.48
N ALA A 377 14.84 -11.99 -27.07
CA ALA A 377 14.56 -11.87 -28.50
C ALA A 377 15.80 -11.48 -29.35
N GLY A 378 16.95 -11.20 -28.73
CA GLY A 378 18.16 -10.75 -29.42
C GLY A 378 18.11 -9.29 -29.92
N ALA A 379 17.12 -8.51 -29.48
CA ALA A 379 16.87 -7.13 -29.91
C ALA A 379 17.79 -6.13 -29.17
N ARG A 380 19.10 -6.24 -29.38
CA ARG A 380 20.13 -5.53 -28.59
C ARG A 380 19.91 -4.02 -28.42
N SER A 381 19.46 -3.31 -29.46
CA SER A 381 19.20 -1.87 -29.37
C SER A 381 18.03 -1.56 -28.43
N ALA A 382 16.96 -2.36 -28.51
CA ALA A 382 15.79 -2.22 -27.67
C ALA A 382 16.11 -2.60 -26.22
N THR A 383 16.85 -3.70 -25.99
CA THR A 383 17.36 -4.08 -24.66
C THR A 383 18.09 -2.92 -23.98
N VAL A 384 19.01 -2.25 -24.70
CA VAL A 384 19.76 -1.11 -24.15
C VAL A 384 18.84 0.07 -23.84
N ALA A 385 17.85 0.35 -24.68
CA ALA A 385 16.91 1.44 -24.46
C ALA A 385 16.02 1.20 -23.23
N SER A 386 15.40 0.02 -23.12
CA SER A 386 14.54 -0.36 -21.99
C SER A 386 15.34 -0.41 -20.68
N ALA A 387 16.55 -0.98 -20.70
CA ALA A 387 17.45 -0.98 -19.53
C ALA A 387 17.85 0.44 -19.11
N ALA A 388 18.10 1.34 -20.06
CA ALA A 388 18.40 2.74 -19.75
C ALA A 388 17.21 3.45 -19.11
N SER A 389 15.98 3.20 -19.61
CA SER A 389 14.76 3.75 -19.01
C SER A 389 14.55 3.23 -17.58
N ALA A 390 14.66 1.91 -17.38
CA ALA A 390 14.54 1.28 -16.07
C ALA A 390 15.55 1.86 -15.06
N ASN A 391 16.82 1.98 -15.44
CA ASN A 391 17.87 2.52 -14.58
C ASN A 391 17.67 4.00 -14.26
N ARG A 392 17.22 4.81 -15.24
CA ARG A 392 16.91 6.23 -15.01
C ARG A 392 15.79 6.37 -13.99
N LEU A 393 14.66 5.69 -14.21
CA LEU A 393 13.51 5.74 -13.32
C LEU A 393 13.85 5.23 -11.91
N ALA A 394 14.61 4.13 -11.81
CA ALA A 394 15.08 3.60 -10.53
C ALA A 394 15.98 4.61 -9.80
N SER A 395 16.87 5.31 -10.51
CA SER A 395 17.74 6.33 -9.93
C SER A 395 16.97 7.58 -9.49
N GLU A 396 16.02 8.06 -10.30
CA GLU A 396 15.16 9.21 -9.97
C GLU A 396 14.29 8.92 -8.73
N CYS A 397 13.92 7.65 -8.51
CA CYS A 397 13.19 7.18 -7.34
C CYS A 397 14.10 6.85 -6.12
N GLY A 398 15.38 7.24 -6.16
CA GLY A 398 16.31 7.08 -5.04
C GLY A 398 17.01 5.72 -4.95
N GLY A 399 17.09 4.99 -6.05
CA GLY A 399 17.81 3.71 -6.14
C GLY A 399 16.92 2.51 -5.85
N LEU A 400 15.83 2.36 -6.61
CA LEU A 400 14.92 1.21 -6.49
C LEU A 400 15.64 -0.13 -6.71
N ARG A 401 15.24 -1.15 -5.94
CA ARG A 401 15.78 -2.52 -5.98
C ARG A 401 14.67 -3.57 -6.01
N THR A 402 13.68 -3.37 -6.87
CA THR A 402 12.57 -4.31 -7.06
C THR A 402 13.05 -5.62 -7.71
N PRO A 403 12.27 -6.71 -7.62
CA PRO A 403 12.60 -7.97 -8.30
C PRO A 403 12.81 -7.82 -9.82
N ALA A 404 11.98 -7.03 -10.50
CA ALA A 404 12.10 -6.76 -11.93
C ALA A 404 13.44 -6.06 -12.27
N LEU A 405 13.79 -5.01 -11.52
CA LEU A 405 15.06 -4.28 -11.70
C LEU A 405 16.28 -5.17 -11.44
N ILE A 406 16.23 -5.99 -10.38
CA ILE A 406 17.31 -6.96 -10.08
C ILE A 406 17.45 -7.97 -11.22
N ALA A 407 16.34 -8.47 -11.77
CA ALA A 407 16.37 -9.42 -12.88
C ALA A 407 16.96 -8.80 -14.16
N ALA A 408 16.60 -7.55 -14.47
CA ALA A 408 17.10 -6.82 -15.65
C ALA A 408 18.58 -6.45 -15.53
N ALA A 409 19.05 -6.11 -14.32
CA ALA A 409 20.47 -5.85 -14.07
C ALA A 409 21.34 -7.12 -14.21
N GLN A 410 20.74 -8.30 -14.02
CA GLN A 410 21.44 -9.58 -14.03
C GLN A 410 20.70 -10.64 -14.89
N PRO A 411 20.71 -10.50 -16.23
CA PRO A 411 20.09 -11.47 -17.13
C PRO A 411 20.90 -12.78 -17.12
N LEU A 412 20.50 -13.67 -16.21
CA LEU A 412 21.02 -15.04 -16.12
C LEU A 412 20.05 -16.02 -16.79
N PRO A 413 20.52 -17.11 -17.43
CA PRO A 413 19.68 -18.16 -18.03
C PRO A 413 19.07 -19.07 -16.96
N LEU A 414 18.46 -18.49 -15.92
CA LEU A 414 17.84 -19.18 -14.80
C LEU A 414 16.33 -19.04 -14.86
N THR A 415 15.63 -20.12 -14.54
CA THR A 415 14.19 -20.05 -14.22
C THR A 415 13.97 -19.21 -12.96
N ALA A 416 12.74 -18.72 -12.75
CA ALA A 416 12.39 -17.94 -11.56
C ALA A 416 12.81 -18.65 -10.25
N ARG A 417 12.53 -19.95 -10.13
CA ARG A 417 12.87 -20.73 -8.92
C ARG A 417 14.37 -20.96 -8.75
N GLU A 418 15.09 -21.21 -9.84
CA GLU A 418 16.55 -21.33 -9.79
C GLU A 418 17.20 -20.00 -9.37
N ARG A 419 16.70 -18.88 -9.90
CA ARG A 419 17.16 -17.53 -9.52
C ARG A 419 16.87 -17.21 -8.07
N GLU A 420 15.67 -17.50 -7.59
CA GLU A 420 15.28 -17.30 -6.18
C GLU A 420 16.26 -18.01 -5.24
N ILE A 421 16.53 -19.30 -5.50
CA ILE A 421 17.47 -20.09 -4.71
C ILE A 421 18.90 -19.55 -4.85
N ALA A 422 19.33 -19.18 -6.06
CA ALA A 422 20.67 -18.64 -6.30
C ALA A 422 20.90 -17.30 -5.58
N ASN A 423 19.91 -16.41 -5.55
CA ASN A 423 19.95 -15.15 -4.82
C ASN A 423 20.08 -15.38 -3.30
N LEU A 424 19.34 -16.33 -2.74
CA LEU A 424 19.46 -16.68 -1.31
C LEU A 424 20.84 -17.30 -1.00
N VAL A 425 21.42 -18.05 -1.94
CA VAL A 425 22.80 -18.53 -1.83
C VAL A 425 23.80 -17.37 -1.80
N ALA A 426 23.63 -16.37 -2.68
CA ALA A 426 24.47 -15.18 -2.73
C ALA A 426 24.33 -14.31 -1.46
N ALA A 427 23.16 -14.32 -0.84
CA ALA A 427 22.91 -13.71 0.47
C ALA A 427 23.49 -14.53 1.65
N GLY A 428 24.13 -15.67 1.39
CA GLY A 428 24.85 -16.46 2.40
C GLY A 428 24.06 -17.59 3.07
N LEU A 429 22.79 -17.81 2.73
CA LEU A 429 21.93 -18.80 3.43
C LEU A 429 22.26 -20.25 3.05
N SER A 430 22.51 -21.13 4.01
CA SER A 430 22.73 -22.57 3.79
C SER A 430 21.53 -23.27 3.12
N ASN A 431 21.74 -24.44 2.52
CA ASN A 431 20.64 -25.19 1.87
C ASN A 431 19.50 -25.52 2.87
N LYS A 432 19.83 -25.72 4.15
CA LYS A 432 18.85 -25.96 5.22
C LYS A 432 18.03 -24.71 5.51
N GLU A 433 18.67 -23.55 5.62
CA GLU A 433 17.97 -22.27 5.82
C GLU A 433 17.10 -21.92 4.61
N ILE A 434 17.59 -22.13 3.39
CA ILE A 434 16.82 -21.93 2.15
C ILE A 434 15.60 -22.85 2.13
N ALA A 435 15.78 -24.14 2.46
CA ALA A 435 14.70 -25.12 2.50
C ALA A 435 13.61 -24.73 3.50
N GLN A 436 14.00 -24.28 4.71
CA GLN A 436 13.07 -23.77 5.71
C GLN A 436 12.33 -22.52 5.22
N ARG A 437 13.09 -21.53 4.70
CA ARG A 437 12.57 -20.24 4.25
C ARG A 437 11.60 -20.36 3.08
N LEU A 438 11.84 -21.30 2.18
CA LEU A 438 10.99 -21.55 1.01
C LEU A 438 9.99 -22.70 1.21
N THR A 439 9.92 -23.28 2.42
CA THR A 439 9.03 -24.40 2.79
C THR A 439 9.13 -25.59 1.82
N VAL A 440 10.35 -26.02 1.51
CA VAL A 440 10.65 -27.18 0.65
C VAL A 440 11.69 -28.11 1.28
N SER A 441 11.94 -29.27 0.67
CA SER A 441 13.01 -30.16 1.14
C SER A 441 14.40 -29.66 0.76
N VAL A 442 15.42 -29.96 1.56
CA VAL A 442 16.83 -29.69 1.23
C VAL A 442 17.22 -30.32 -0.12
N ARG A 443 16.72 -31.53 -0.40
CA ARG A 443 16.92 -32.22 -1.68
C ARG A 443 16.36 -31.43 -2.88
N THR A 444 15.23 -30.75 -2.69
CA THR A 444 14.63 -29.88 -3.71
C THR A 444 15.56 -28.69 -4.00
N VAL A 445 16.11 -28.07 -2.96
CA VAL A 445 17.08 -26.96 -3.08
C VAL A 445 18.33 -27.42 -3.83
N GLU A 446 18.90 -28.56 -3.44
CA GLU A 446 20.07 -29.15 -4.12
C GLU A 446 19.82 -29.44 -5.59
N GLY A 447 18.63 -29.97 -5.93
CA GLY A 447 18.23 -30.22 -7.32
C GLY A 447 18.17 -28.94 -8.17
N HIS A 448 17.63 -27.85 -7.62
CA HIS A 448 17.63 -26.56 -8.32
C HIS A 448 19.03 -25.96 -8.44
N LEU A 449 19.86 -26.05 -7.38
CA LEU A 449 21.24 -25.58 -7.42
C LEU A 449 22.07 -26.32 -8.46
N TYR A 450 21.88 -27.63 -8.60
CA TYR A 450 22.56 -28.42 -9.64
C TYR A 450 22.18 -27.96 -11.06
N ARG A 451 20.88 -27.68 -11.31
CA ARG A 451 20.45 -27.16 -12.61
C ARG A 451 20.97 -25.74 -12.85
N ALA A 452 20.95 -24.90 -11.83
CA ALA A 452 21.50 -23.54 -11.90
C ALA A 452 23.01 -23.56 -12.18
N SER A 453 23.78 -24.40 -11.48
CA SER A 453 25.22 -24.54 -11.67
C SER A 453 25.56 -25.01 -13.09
N THR A 454 24.77 -25.95 -13.61
CA THR A 454 24.91 -26.45 -14.99
C THR A 454 24.63 -25.34 -16.01
N LYS A 455 23.57 -24.54 -15.83
CA LYS A 455 23.23 -23.45 -16.75
C LYS A 455 24.21 -22.28 -16.70
N LEU A 456 24.84 -22.06 -15.54
CA LEU A 456 25.80 -20.98 -15.32
C LEU A 456 27.26 -21.40 -15.59
N ASP A 457 27.49 -22.66 -15.94
CA ASP A 457 28.82 -23.25 -16.12
C ASP A 457 29.75 -23.01 -14.89
N VAL A 458 29.21 -23.27 -13.69
CA VAL A 458 29.97 -23.20 -12.43
C VAL A 458 29.98 -24.54 -11.72
N THR A 459 31.10 -24.82 -11.06
CA THR A 459 31.35 -26.11 -10.42
C THR A 459 30.78 -26.23 -9.02
N ASP A 460 30.54 -25.10 -8.34
CA ASP A 460 30.14 -25.08 -6.95
C ASP A 460 29.20 -23.91 -6.61
N ARG A 461 28.60 -24.04 -5.42
CA ARG A 461 27.73 -23.04 -4.81
C ARG A 461 28.42 -21.67 -4.65
N GLU A 462 29.72 -21.68 -4.36
CA GLU A 462 30.53 -20.46 -4.30
C GLU A 462 30.65 -19.77 -5.66
N GLY A 463 30.75 -20.53 -6.75
CA GLY A 463 30.73 -20.03 -8.11
C GLY A 463 29.42 -19.31 -8.44
N ILE A 464 28.28 -19.89 -8.03
CA ILE A 464 26.97 -19.23 -8.15
C ILE A 464 26.96 -17.91 -7.36
N ALA A 465 27.36 -17.94 -6.09
CA ALA A 465 27.40 -16.74 -5.24
C ALA A 465 28.32 -15.65 -5.82
N ARG A 466 29.52 -16.03 -6.26
CA ARG A 466 30.49 -15.11 -6.89
C ARG A 466 29.92 -14.46 -8.14
N LEU A 467 29.25 -15.21 -9.03
CA LEU A 467 28.65 -14.63 -10.24
C LEU A 467 27.57 -13.59 -9.91
N LEU A 468 26.71 -13.88 -8.94
CA LEU A 468 25.65 -12.96 -8.51
C LEU A 468 26.20 -11.72 -7.79
N LEU A 469 27.26 -11.87 -6.99
CA LEU A 469 27.92 -10.75 -6.29
C LEU A 469 28.75 -9.88 -7.25
N LYS A 470 29.53 -10.46 -8.17
CA LYS A 470 30.30 -9.72 -9.19
C LYS A 470 29.43 -8.95 -10.18
N ALA A 471 28.20 -9.40 -10.38
CA ALA A 471 27.23 -8.71 -11.23
C ALA A 471 26.58 -7.50 -10.53
N GLY A 472 26.60 -7.44 -9.19
CA GLY A 472 26.13 -6.27 -8.42
C GLY A 472 27.15 -5.13 -8.32
N ASP A 473 28.42 -5.41 -8.60
CA ASP A 473 29.56 -4.48 -8.44
C ASP A 473 30.04 -3.90 -9.77
N ARG A 474 29.28 -4.08 -10.87
CA ARG A 474 29.60 -3.44 -12.16
C ARG A 474 29.20 -1.97 -12.11
N ASP A 475 30.14 -1.17 -11.65
CA ASP A 475 30.22 0.28 -11.84
C ASP A 475 29.91 0.66 -13.32
N PRO A 476 29.04 1.65 -13.62
CA PRO A 476 28.67 2.02 -14.99
C PRO A 476 29.84 2.46 -15.89
N ASP A 477 31.04 2.68 -15.34
CA ASP A 477 32.12 3.38 -16.01
C ASP A 477 33.22 2.50 -16.65
N MET A 478 33.05 1.17 -16.71
CA MET A 478 34.00 0.31 -17.43
C MET A 478 33.49 -0.16 -18.80
N ARG A 479 33.46 0.77 -19.77
CA ARG A 479 33.54 0.46 -21.21
C ARG A 479 34.82 1.00 -21.82
N SER A 480 35.87 0.18 -21.84
CA SER A 480 36.67 -0.19 -23.04
C SER A 480 38.11 -0.59 -22.69
N PRO A 481 38.61 -1.77 -23.10
CA PRO A 481 40.03 -2.02 -23.20
C PRO A 481 40.54 -1.46 -24.53
N HIS A 482 41.27 -0.34 -24.48
CA HIS A 482 42.01 0.14 -25.65
C HIS A 482 43.08 -0.91 -26.03
N ARG A 483 42.88 -1.49 -27.22
CA ARG A 483 43.92 -2.18 -27.99
C ARG A 483 45.10 -1.23 -28.18
N ARG A 484 46.24 -1.53 -27.56
CA ARG A 484 47.53 -1.07 -28.09
C ARG A 484 48.02 -2.09 -29.11
N ARG A 485 48.13 -1.66 -30.36
CA ARG A 485 48.93 -2.35 -31.38
C ARG A 485 50.42 -2.16 -31.06
N PRO A 486 51.28 -3.12 -31.42
CA PRO A 486 52.72 -2.94 -31.34
C PRO A 486 53.21 -2.10 -32.52
N ASP A 487 54.15 -1.21 -32.27
CA ASP A 487 55.37 -0.99 -33.06
C ASP A 487 56.40 -0.27 -32.17
#